data_AF-A0A519P782-F1
#
_entry.id   AF-A0A519P782-F1
#
_cell.length_a   1.000
_cell.length_b   1.000
_cell.length_c   1.000
_cell.angle_alpha   90.00
_cell.angle_beta   90.00
_cell.angle_gamma   90.00
#
_symmetry.space_group_name_H-M   'P 1'
#
loop_
_entity.id
_entity.type
_entity.pdbx_description
1 polymer ?
#
loop_
_entity_poly.entity_id
_entity_poly.type
_entity_poly.pdbx_seq_one_letter_code
_entity_poly.pdbx_strand_id
1 'polypeptide(L)'
;MAISHTIRLSPFQAPTVWTLEDGDVVERKGSRVRRFPLTQLHRVTRAGRGATLHFHRRRLTIPAFSYGEHLRPEDHTASFEAFMDGVAGLAPGSRVGPPTANGEAVLW
;
A
#
# COMPACT_ATOMS: atom_id res chain seq x y z
N MET A 1 -5.94 -6.91 -16.71
CA MET A 1 -5.79 -7.54 -15.38
C MET A 1 -5.80 -6.43 -14.34
N ALA A 2 -6.66 -6.50 -13.33
CA ALA A 2 -6.62 -5.54 -12.22
C ALA A 2 -5.43 -5.88 -11.32
N ILE A 3 -4.54 -4.91 -11.10
CA ILE A 3 -3.38 -5.09 -10.20
C ILE A 3 -3.90 -5.01 -8.76
N SER A 4 -3.65 -6.07 -7.99
CA SER A 4 -4.12 -6.18 -6.61
C SER A 4 -3.00 -6.63 -5.68
N HIS A 5 -2.96 -6.05 -4.48
CA HIS A 5 -2.06 -6.44 -3.41
C HIS A 5 -2.88 -6.68 -2.15
N THR A 6 -2.69 -7.83 -1.49
CA THR A 6 -3.49 -8.24 -0.33
C THR A 6 -2.58 -8.61 0.81
N ILE A 7 -2.86 -8.07 2.00
CA ILE A 7 -2.09 -8.32 3.22
C ILE A 7 -3.04 -8.56 4.39
N ARG A 8 -2.72 -9.56 5.20
CA ARG A 8 -3.29 -9.73 6.53
C ARG A 8 -2.37 -9.09 7.57
N LEU A 9 -2.85 -8.00 8.19
CA LEU A 9 -2.09 -7.25 9.20
C LEU A 9 -2.21 -7.85 10.61
N SER A 10 -3.29 -8.57 10.88
CA SER A 10 -3.54 -9.21 12.17
C SER A 10 -4.35 -10.48 11.95
N PRO A 11 -4.08 -11.57 12.70
CA PRO A 11 -4.85 -12.81 12.58
C PRO A 11 -6.34 -12.62 12.90
N PHE A 12 -6.66 -11.64 13.75
CA PHE A 12 -8.04 -11.35 14.17
C PHE A 12 -8.75 -10.31 13.29
N GLN A 13 -8.06 -9.77 12.28
CA GLN A 13 -8.64 -8.77 11.38
C GLN A 13 -8.84 -9.35 9.98
N ALA A 14 -9.86 -8.85 9.28
CA ALA A 14 -10.02 -9.11 7.86
C ALA A 14 -8.77 -8.62 7.09
N PRO A 15 -8.36 -9.34 6.03
CA PRO A 15 -7.30 -8.87 5.14
C PRO A 15 -7.61 -7.48 4.61
N THR A 16 -6.56 -6.69 4.42
CA THR A 16 -6.61 -5.46 3.66
C THR A 16 -6.22 -5.77 2.22
N VAL A 17 -7.08 -5.39 1.28
CA VAL A 17 -6.88 -5.54 -0.16
C VAL A 17 -6.75 -4.16 -0.78
N TRP A 18 -5.66 -3.91 -1.48
CA TRP A 18 -5.47 -2.72 -2.31
C TRP A 18 -5.58 -3.10 -3.79
N THR A 19 -6.38 -2.36 -4.53
CA THR A 19 -6.53 -2.51 -5.98
C THR A 19 -6.36 -1.18 -6.69
N LEU A 20 -5.95 -1.23 -7.96
CA LEU A 20 -5.98 -0.10 -8.87
C LEU A 20 -7.25 -0.18 -9.73
N GLU A 21 -8.16 0.78 -9.55
CA GLU A 21 -9.46 0.84 -10.22
C GLU A 21 -9.70 2.26 -10.73
N ASP A 22 -9.92 2.43 -12.03
CA ASP A 22 -10.32 3.71 -12.65
C ASP A 22 -9.46 4.94 -12.28
N GLY A 23 -8.16 4.73 -12.01
CA GLY A 23 -7.25 5.80 -11.59
C GLY A 23 -7.26 6.09 -10.08
N ASP A 24 -7.92 5.26 -9.29
CA ASP A 24 -7.92 5.28 -7.83
C ASP A 24 -7.14 4.09 -7.27
N VAL A 25 -6.50 4.30 -6.11
CA VAL A 25 -6.16 3.21 -5.20
C VAL A 25 -7.37 2.95 -4.31
N VAL A 26 -7.89 1.73 -4.35
CA VAL A 26 -9.01 1.30 -3.52
C VAL A 26 -8.52 0.35 -2.44
N GLU A 27 -8.59 0.79 -1.19
CA GLU A 27 -8.36 -0.02 0.00
C GLU A 27 -9.68 -0.63 0.47
N ARG A 28 -9.72 -1.95 0.62
CA ARG A 28 -10.84 -2.69 1.20
C ARG A 28 -10.35 -3.46 2.43
N LYS A 29 -11.03 -3.30 3.56
CA LYS A 29 -10.76 -4.05 4.80
C LYS A 29 -12.08 -4.45 5.43
N GLY A 30 -12.46 -5.72 5.28
CA GLY A 30 -13.80 -6.17 5.64
C GLY A 30 -14.88 -5.36 4.90
N SER A 31 -15.83 -4.78 5.62
CA SER A 31 -16.87 -3.91 5.05
C SER A 31 -16.41 -2.48 4.74
N ARG A 32 -15.21 -2.07 5.19
CA ARG A 32 -14.71 -0.71 4.99
C ARG A 32 -14.03 -0.59 3.62
N VAL A 33 -14.44 0.40 2.84
CA VAL A 33 -13.84 0.74 1.55
C VAL A 33 -13.38 2.19 1.57
N ARG A 34 -12.14 2.43 1.15
CA ARG A 34 -11.54 3.77 1.03
C ARG A 34 -10.94 3.93 -0.35
N ARG A 35 -11.36 4.97 -1.06
CA ARG A 35 -10.78 5.35 -2.35
C ARG A 35 -9.81 6.51 -2.17
N PHE A 36 -8.73 6.47 -2.94
CA PHE A 36 -7.67 7.47 -2.99
C PHE A 36 -7.33 7.79 -4.44
N PRO A 37 -7.73 8.98 -4.95
CA PRO A 37 -7.47 9.34 -6.33
C PRO A 37 -5.98 9.52 -6.59
N LEU A 38 -5.44 8.81 -7.59
CA LEU A 38 -4.03 8.93 -7.99
C LEU A 38 -3.71 10.32 -8.53
N THR A 39 -4.71 11.05 -9.04
CA THR A 39 -4.58 12.46 -9.43
C THR A 39 -4.20 13.37 -8.25
N GLN A 40 -4.46 12.95 -7.01
CA GLN A 40 -4.08 13.68 -5.79
C GLN A 40 -2.78 13.17 -5.16
N LEU A 41 -2.18 12.11 -5.73
CA LEU A 41 -0.92 11.56 -5.28
C LEU A 41 0.20 12.52 -5.66
N HIS A 42 0.88 13.07 -4.66
CA HIS A 42 1.96 14.04 -4.89
C HIS A 42 3.31 13.54 -4.39
N ARG A 43 3.33 12.50 -3.54
CA ARG A 43 4.57 11.90 -3.06
C ARG A 43 4.39 10.42 -2.72
N VAL A 44 5.43 9.63 -3.02
CA VAL A 44 5.57 8.25 -2.57
C VAL A 44 6.81 8.16 -1.69
N THR A 45 6.68 7.61 -0.49
CA THR A 45 7.81 7.40 0.42
C THR A 45 7.96 5.90 0.66
N ARG A 46 9.05 5.30 0.17
CA ARG A 46 9.40 3.90 0.51
C ARG A 46 9.92 3.87 1.94
N ALA A 47 9.54 2.90 2.76
CA ALA A 47 9.97 2.85 4.16
C ALA A 47 10.09 1.39 4.60
N GLY A 48 11.31 0.95 4.87
CA GLY A 48 11.61 -0.45 5.24
C GLY A 48 10.95 -1.43 4.26
N ARG A 49 10.04 -2.25 4.79
CA ARG A 49 9.29 -3.29 4.07
C ARG A 49 7.93 -2.81 3.59
N GLY A 50 7.81 -1.59 3.06
CA GLY A 50 6.55 -1.03 2.58
C GLY A 50 6.68 0.36 1.96
N ALA A 51 5.55 0.97 1.64
CA ALA A 51 5.46 2.32 1.11
C ALA A 51 4.33 3.11 1.74
N THR A 52 4.52 4.42 1.86
CA THR A 52 3.45 5.37 2.15
C THR A 52 3.20 6.25 0.93
N LEU A 53 1.96 6.20 0.44
CA LEU A 53 1.42 7.06 -0.59
C LEU A 53 0.82 8.31 0.06
N HIS A 54 1.33 9.48 -0.32
CA HIS A 54 0.90 10.77 0.20
C HIS A 54 -0.01 11.46 -0.82
N PHE A 55 -1.27 11.59 -0.43
CA PHE A 55 -2.29 12.37 -1.12
C PHE A 55 -2.48 13.69 -0.39
N HIS A 56 -3.08 14.69 -1.04
CA HIS A 56 -3.17 16.07 -0.54
C HIS A 56 -3.52 16.18 0.97
N ARG A 57 -4.62 15.57 1.43
CA ARG A 57 -5.06 15.59 2.84
C ARG A 57 -5.02 14.22 3.52
N ARG A 58 -4.50 13.19 2.85
CA ARG A 58 -4.62 11.79 3.28
C ARG A 58 -3.34 11.04 2.99
N ARG A 59 -3.03 10.04 3.81
CA ARG A 59 -1.95 9.08 3.55
C ARG A 59 -2.50 7.66 3.52
N LEU A 60 -1.85 6.80 2.75
CA LEU A 60 -2.11 5.37 2.68
C LEU A 60 -0.78 4.65 2.83
N THR A 61 -0.67 3.77 3.83
CA THR A 61 0.52 2.94 4.00
C THR A 61 0.19 1.52 3.57
N ILE A 62 1.06 0.99 2.71
CA ILE A 62 0.95 -0.34 2.12
C ILE A 62 2.22 -1.12 2.51
N PRO A 63 2.11 -2.12 3.41
CA PRO A 63 3.21 -3.00 3.76
C PRO A 63 3.46 -4.04 2.66
N ALA A 64 4.69 -4.52 2.52
CA ALA A 64 5.08 -5.59 1.60
C ALA A 64 5.02 -6.99 2.25
N PHE A 65 4.70 -7.07 3.54
CA PHE A 65 4.69 -8.31 4.32
C PHE A 65 3.39 -8.42 5.10
N SER A 66 2.93 -9.65 5.30
CA SER A 66 1.78 -9.97 6.14
C SER A 66 2.23 -10.69 7.40
N TYR A 67 1.42 -10.66 8.46
CA TYR A 67 1.58 -11.56 9.60
C TYR A 67 0.54 -12.67 9.45
N GLY A 68 1.02 -13.86 9.07
CA GLY A 68 0.20 -15.04 8.82
C GLY A 68 -0.37 -15.66 10.11
N GLU A 69 -1.13 -16.76 9.95
CA GLU A 69 -1.79 -17.50 11.05
C GLU A 69 -0.84 -17.95 12.18
N HIS A 70 0.47 -18.04 11.89
CA HIS A 70 1.50 -18.46 12.85
C HIS A 70 2.35 -17.32 13.40
N LEU A 71 1.90 -16.06 13.31
CA LEU A 71 2.66 -14.85 13.70
C LEU A 71 4.01 -14.73 12.98
N ARG A 72 4.18 -15.43 11.85
CA ARG A 72 5.37 -15.33 11.02
C ARG A 72 5.15 -14.28 9.93
N PRO A 73 6.15 -13.44 9.64
CA PRO A 73 6.11 -12.58 8.47
C PRO A 73 6.04 -13.42 7.19
N GLU A 74 4.99 -13.26 6.41
CA GLU A 74 4.91 -13.79 5.04
C GLU A 74 5.34 -12.69 4.08
N ASP A 75 6.20 -13.06 3.12
CA ASP A 75 6.74 -12.14 2.13
C ASP A 75 5.77 -11.99 0.95
N HIS A 76 5.32 -10.76 0.71
CA HIS A 76 4.48 -10.39 -0.43
C HIS A 76 5.16 -9.36 -1.34
N THR A 77 6.49 -9.22 -1.26
CA THR A 77 7.29 -8.21 -1.98
C THR A 77 7.02 -8.23 -3.48
N ALA A 78 6.93 -9.40 -4.11
CA ALA A 78 6.64 -9.49 -5.55
C ALA A 78 5.29 -8.83 -5.93
N SER A 79 4.23 -9.10 -5.15
CA SER A 79 2.92 -8.50 -5.39
C SER A 79 2.89 -7.01 -5.03
N PHE A 80 3.68 -6.60 -4.03
CA PHE A 80 3.83 -5.22 -3.62
C PHE A 80 4.55 -4.39 -4.69
N GLU A 81 5.66 -4.88 -5.24
CA GLU A 81 6.37 -4.18 -6.31
C GLU A 81 5.53 -4.09 -7.59
N ALA A 82 4.84 -5.16 -7.98
CA ALA A 82 3.90 -5.10 -9.11
C ALA A 82 2.79 -4.06 -8.89
N PHE A 83 2.29 -3.92 -7.66
CA PHE A 83 1.33 -2.88 -7.30
C PHE A 83 1.93 -1.48 -7.40
N MET A 84 3.14 -1.28 -6.87
CA MET A 84 3.82 0.01 -6.90
C MET A 84 4.21 0.44 -8.33
N ASP A 85 4.58 -0.51 -9.19
CA ASP A 85 4.82 -0.27 -10.62
C ASP A 85 3.53 0.18 -11.32
N GLY A 86 2.39 -0.46 -11.00
CA GLY A 86 1.08 -0.01 -11.45
C GLY A 86 0.74 1.41 -11.00
N VAL A 87 1.02 1.75 -9.74
CA VAL A 87 0.87 3.12 -9.22
C VAL A 87 1.75 4.10 -9.98
N ALA A 88 3.02 3.76 -10.22
CA ALA A 88 3.96 4.62 -10.95
C ALA A 88 3.51 4.85 -12.40
N GLY A 89 2.99 3.82 -13.07
CA GLY A 89 2.46 3.93 -14.43
C GLY A 89 1.21 4.82 -14.54
N LEU A 90 0.36 4.82 -13.51
CA LEU A 90 -0.86 5.63 -13.47
C LEU A 90 -0.65 7.04 -12.89
N ALA A 91 0.44 7.26 -12.14
CA ALA A 91 0.77 8.55 -11.52
C ALA A 91 2.22 8.98 -11.83
N PRO A 92 2.58 9.18 -13.11
CA PRO A 92 3.97 9.45 -13.51
C PRO A 92 4.54 10.78 -12.97
N GLY A 93 3.67 11.72 -12.58
CA GLY A 93 4.07 13.00 -11.99
C GLY A 93 4.36 12.95 -10.48
N SER A 94 4.12 11.81 -9.82
CA SER A 94 4.33 11.69 -8.37
C SER A 94 5.83 11.60 -8.03
N ARG A 95 6.28 12.40 -7.06
CA ARG A 95 7.70 12.36 -6.65
C ARG A 95 7.95 11.18 -5.71
N VAL A 96 8.86 10.30 -6.09
CA VAL A 96 9.39 9.27 -5.18
C VAL A 96 10.41 9.94 -4.26
N GLY A 97 10.05 10.11 -3.00
CA GLY A 97 10.90 10.68 -1.96
C GLY A 97 11.86 9.64 -1.36
N PRO A 98 12.99 10.08 -0.79
CA PRO A 98 13.94 9.18 -0.16
C PRO A 98 13.32 8.42 1.02
N PRO A 99 13.84 7.23 1.35
CA PRO A 99 13.33 6.47 2.48
C PRO A 99 13.43 7.26 3.77
N THR A 100 12.35 7.35 4.54
CA THR A 100 12.39 7.98 5.86
C THR A 100 12.95 6.99 6.87
N ALA A 101 13.99 7.37 7.62
CA ALA A 101 14.61 6.54 8.66
C ALA A 101 13.63 6.02 9.73
N ASN A 102 12.47 6.67 9.89
CA ASN A 102 11.41 6.29 10.84
C ASN A 102 10.34 5.34 10.25
N GLY A 103 10.60 4.72 9.10
CA GLY A 103 9.65 3.85 8.39
C GLY A 103 9.25 2.56 9.12
N GLU A 104 10.05 2.15 10.11
CA GLU A 104 9.82 0.94 10.90
C GLU A 104 8.59 1.06 11.82
N ALA A 105 8.15 2.29 12.12
CA ALA A 105 7.05 2.58 13.04
C ALA A 105 5.64 2.52 12.40
N VAL A 106 5.44 1.86 11.26
CA VAL A 106 4.10 1.75 10.62
C VAL A 106 3.44 0.38 10.80
N LEU A 107 4.06 -0.50 11.59
CA LEU A 107 3.43 -1.74 12.06
C LEU A 107 2.99 -1.51 13.51
N TRP A 108 1.81 -0.91 13.70
CA TRP A 108 1.14 -0.87 15.01
C TRP A 108 0.19 -2.06 15.14
#